data_AF-A0A7C2UFG5-F1
#
_entry.id   AF-A0A7C2UFG5-F1
#
_cell.length_a   1.000
_cell.length_b   1.000
_cell.length_c   1.000
_cell.angle_alpha   90.00
_cell.angle_beta   90.00
_cell.angle_gamma   90.00
#
_symmetry.space_group_name_H-M   'P 1'
#
loop_
_entity.id
_entity.type
_entity.pdbx_description
1 polymer ?
#
loop_
_entity_poly.entity_id
_entity_poly.type
_entity_poly.pdbx_seq_one_letter_code
_entity_poly.pdbx_strand_id
1 'polypeptide(L)' 'LESGEAWFWSRSRQELWHKGATSGNVLRVLEVWTDCDQDVLLLKVDPAGPACHTGERSCFFQRIG' A
#
# COMPACT_ATOMS: atom_id res chain seq x y z
N LEU A 1 -3.27 12.35 -2.34
CA LEU A 1 -4.38 12.62 -1.38
C LEU A 1 -5.73 12.71 -2.07
N GLU A 2 -5.80 13.24 -3.29
CA GLU A 2 -7.04 13.41 -4.08
C GLU A 2 -7.96 12.19 -4.12
N SER A 3 -7.44 10.99 -4.41
CA SER A 3 -8.25 9.76 -4.46
C SER A 3 -8.61 9.18 -3.09
N GLY A 4 -7.91 9.55 -2.02
CA GLY A 4 -8.03 8.90 -0.71
C GLY A 4 -7.54 7.45 -0.67
N GLU A 5 -6.86 6.95 -1.72
CA GLU A 5 -6.38 5.57 -1.82
C GLU A 5 -4.86 5.52 -2.04
N ALA A 6 -4.24 4.38 -1.76
CA ALA A 6 -2.79 4.22 -1.90
C ALA A 6 -2.37 4.06 -3.36
N TRP A 7 -1.51 4.96 -3.80
CA TRP A 7 -0.83 4.92 -5.10
C TRP A 7 0.66 4.84 -4.89
N PHE A 8 1.32 4.03 -5.71
CA PHE A 8 2.77 3.85 -5.67
C PHE A 8 3.37 4.13 -7.04
N TRP A 9 4.64 4.49 -7.07
CA TRP A 9 5.39 4.50 -8.32
C TRP A 9 5.91 3.09 -8.63
N SER A 10 5.42 2.48 -9.70
CA SER A 10 5.95 1.20 -10.16
C SER A 10 7.23 1.43 -10.95
N ARG A 11 8.38 1.13 -10.35
CA ARG A 11 9.69 1.31 -11.01
C ARG A 11 9.85 0.50 -12.30
N SER A 12 9.29 -0.71 -12.34
CA SER A 12 9.37 -1.58 -13.53
C SER A 12 8.47 -1.13 -14.67
N ARG A 13 7.31 -0.51 -14.35
CA ARG A 13 6.36 -0.01 -15.35
C ARG A 13 6.58 1.47 -15.68
N GLN A 14 7.38 2.16 -14.87
CA GLN A 14 7.63 3.60 -14.95
C GLN A 14 6.31 4.41 -14.99
N GLU A 15 5.37 4.06 -14.12
CA GLU A 15 4.07 4.72 -14.03
C GLU A 15 3.54 4.75 -12.59
N LEU A 16 2.59 5.64 -12.33
CA LEU A 16 1.77 5.60 -11.12
C LEU A 16 0.85 4.39 -11.18
N TRP A 17 0.90 3.57 -10.13
CA TRP A 17 0.12 2.37 -9.99
C TRP A 17 -0.82 2.47 -8.79
N HIS A 18 -2.10 2.31 -9.06
CA HIS A 18 -3.12 2.23 -8.02
C HIS A 18 -3.12 0.84 -7.39
N LYS A 19 -2.80 0.76 -6.09
CA LYS A 19 -2.79 -0.53 -5.38
C LYS A 19 -4.19 -1.12 -5.39
N GLY A 20 -4.32 -2.31 -5.99
CA GLY A 20 -5.61 -3.00 -6.10
C GLY A 20 -6.40 -2.67 -7.36
N ALA A 21 -5.88 -1.87 -8.30
CA ALA A 21 -6.57 -1.52 -9.56
C ALA A 21 -7.15 -2.73 -10.31
N THR A 22 -6.43 -3.86 -10.28
CA THR A 22 -6.83 -5.09 -10.96
C THR A 22 -7.57 -6.05 -10.04
N SER A 23 -7.21 -6.11 -8.76
CA SER A 23 -7.75 -7.11 -7.81
C SER A 23 -8.93 -6.63 -6.98
N GLY A 24 -9.23 -5.34 -6.96
CA GLY A 24 -10.19 -4.73 -6.04
C GLY A 24 -9.66 -4.55 -4.60
N ASN A 25 -8.51 -5.12 -4.26
CA ASN A 25 -7.90 -5.02 -2.92
C ASN A 25 -7.18 -3.67 -2.75
N VAL A 26 -7.97 -2.59 -2.81
CA VAL A 26 -7.52 -1.21 -2.59
C VAL A 26 -7.17 -0.97 -1.13
N LEU A 27 -6.34 0.03 -0.89
CA LEU A 27 -5.97 0.48 0.45
C LEU A 27 -6.47 1.92 0.63
N ARG A 28 -7.57 2.10 1.36
CA ARG A 28 -8.10 3.43 1.68
C ARG A 28 -7.20 4.09 2.72
N VAL A 29 -6.66 5.26 2.42
CA VAL A 29 -5.76 5.99 3.32
C VAL A 29 -6.58 6.72 4.38
N LEU A 30 -6.28 6.44 5.65
CA LEU A 30 -6.90 7.10 6.80
C LEU A 30 -6.02 8.22 7.36
N GLU A 31 -4.73 7.94 7.49
CA GLU A 31 -3.73 8.89 7.99
C GLU A 31 -2.42 8.75 7.21
N VAL A 32 -1.68 9.85 7.11
CA VAL A 32 -0.34 9.90 6.51
C VAL A 32 0.61 10.53 7.51
N TRP A 33 1.65 9.79 7.85
CA TRP A 33 2.71 10.21 8.75
C TRP A 33 4.03 10.24 7.98
N THR A 34 5.01 10.99 8.48
CA THR A 34 6.37 11.02 7.93
C THR A 34 7.38 10.89 9.09
N ASP A 35 8.60 10.47 8.78
CA ASP A 35 9.69 10.39 9.75
C ASP A 35 10.36 11.76 10.00
N CYS A 36 11.45 11.77 10.77
CA CYS A 36 12.01 13.01 11.31
C CYS A 36 12.70 13.91 10.27
N ASP A 37 13.25 13.32 9.21
CA ASP A 37 13.90 13.99 8.08
C ASP A 37 13.05 13.98 6.81
N GLN A 38 11.83 13.44 6.87
CA GLN A 38 10.79 13.54 5.85
C GLN A 38 11.12 12.83 4.54
N ASP A 39 11.86 11.73 4.60
CA ASP A 39 12.18 10.92 3.41
C ASP A 39 11.39 9.59 3.34
N VAL A 40 10.64 9.26 4.39
CA VAL A 40 9.68 8.14 4.41
C VAL A 40 8.28 8.60 4.79
N LEU A 41 7.28 7.92 4.20
CA LEU A 41 5.87 8.04 4.59
C LEU A 41 5.37 6.72 5.19
N LEU A 42 4.64 6.84 6.30
CA LEU A 42 3.83 5.76 6.87
C LEU A 42 2.35 6.02 6.57
N LEU A 43 1.75 5.14 5.77
CA LEU A 43 0.32 5.16 5.47
C LEU A 43 -0.43 4.24 6.43
N LYS A 44 -1.34 4.80 7.22
CA LYS A 44 -2.32 3.99 7.97
C LYS A 44 -3.57 3.84 7.10
N VAL A 45 -3.96 2.60 6.84
CA VAL A 45 -4.95 2.27 5.79
C VAL A 45 -6.03 1.33 6.29
N ASP A 46 -7.20 1.40 5.65
CA ASP A 46 -8.28 0.43 5.74
C ASP A 46 -8.29 -0.41 4.44
N PRO A 47 -7.88 -1.70 4.48
CA PRO A 47 -7.77 -2.53 3.29
C PRO A 47 -9.11 -3.15 2.89
N ALA A 48 -9.48 -3.07 1.60
CA ALA A 48 -10.70 -3.71 1.07
C ALA A 48 -10.56 -5.24 0.88
N GLY A 49 -9.36 -5.78 1.08
CA GLY A 49 -9.03 -7.20 0.93
C GLY A 49 -7.56 -7.46 1.28
N PRO A 50 -7.03 -8.67 1.06
CA PRO A 50 -5.63 -8.97 1.38
C PRO A 50 -4.67 -8.09 0.59
N ALA A 51 -3.65 -7.58 1.28
CA ALA A 51 -2.65 -6.73 0.63
C ALA A 51 -1.72 -7.54 -0.28
N CYS A 52 -1.46 -8.80 0.06
CA CYS A 52 -0.56 -9.68 -0.67
C CYS A 52 -1.27 -10.37 -1.86
N HIS A 53 -0.52 -10.58 -2.93
CA HIS A 53 -1.01 -11.28 -4.13
C HIS A 53 -1.21 -12.80 -3.91
N THR A 54 -0.73 -13.35 -2.80
CA THR A 54 -0.92 -14.76 -2.43
C THR A 54 -2.25 -15.03 -1.72
N GLY A 55 -3.00 -13.97 -1.37
CA GLY A 55 -4.23 -14.06 -0.56
C GLY A 55 -4.01 -13.79 0.93
N GLU A 56 -2.77 -13.67 1.38
CA GLU A 56 -2.44 -13.35 2.77
C GLU A 56 -2.69 -11.87 3.10
N ARG A 57 -3.08 -11.60 4.36
CA ARG A 57 -3.39 -10.22 4.81
C ARG A 57 -2.23 -9.25 4.57
N SER A 58 -1.00 -9.68 4.85
CA SER A 58 0.24 -8.91 4.74
C SER A 58 1.25 -9.72 3.94
N CYS A 59 2.20 -9.06 3.25
CA CYS A 59 3.35 -9.75 2.66
C CYS A 59 4.28 -10.37 3.72
N PHE A 60 4.27 -9.83 4.94
CA PHE A 60 5.07 -10.31 6.07
C PHE A 60 4.29 -11.32 6.91
N PHE A 61 3.84 -12.42 6.28
CA PHE A 61 3.05 -13.48 6.93
C PHE A 61 3.91 -14.65 7.44
N GLN A 62 5.16 -14.75 6.99
CA GLN A 62 6.11 -15.76 7.46
C GLN A 62 7.01 -15.19 8.54
N ARG A 63 7.11 -15.90 9.66
CA ARG A 63 8.07 -15.62 10.73
C ARG A 63 9.28 -16.55 10.55
N ILE A 64 10.47 -15.98 10.61
CA ILE A 64 11.72 -16.75 10.67
C ILE A 64 12.08 -16.93 12.14
N GLY A 65 12.25 -18.18 12.58
CA GLY A 65 12.57 -18.55 13.96
C GLY A 65 12.42 -20.04 14.20
#